data_AF-A0A7D9DFL5-F1
#
_entry.id   AF-A0A7D9DFL5-F1
#
_cell.length_a   1.000
_cell.length_b   1.000
_cell.length_c   1.000
_cell.angle_alpha   90.00
_cell.angle_beta   90.00
_cell.angle_gamma   90.00
#
_symmetry.space_group_name_H-M   'P 1'
#
loop_
_entity.id
_entity.type
_entity.pdbx_description
1 polymer ?
#
loop_
_entity_poly.entity_id
_entity_poly.type
_entity_poly.pdbx_seq_one_letter_code
_entity_poly.pdbx_strand_id
1 'polypeptide(L)'
;MSDVPPLCSMHTYLQWKLSVESHSLAYAAKATTKDILFAVDIPFPLLRAWYNLVVLKKPFQTSCTCDPKKIGINLPSNFPQFTYIELFEFAIPGNSFGLTHDQVVRSEINNSLRVMAAKVYVEYGKNRGRKRQQLDLKAKRFHIFDGQTISIKQLEEENTLIHGEMQKWKERNSNLESEMRKLYYEMGRALEEKDEKIEKLETKNKKLKQYIELLEKSEKMEHQGKDISETKKKSRTLKKCLSRAETALWFARSFGLELKSVNVKEINSGIAHNLMMENNVTGSTENTGFDALSEDDKAKVEKVLFLLDKFCVGDAFCHEITMLVDGLPKSYLIKQRRSQLDKMYHITSTPGEDHGAQLPFKELLQNRIKEYLITHPNAAKKQ
;
A
#
# COMPACT_ATOMS: atom_id res chain seq x y z
N MET A 1 22.37 -17.75 -18.52
CA MET A 1 23.43 -16.83 -18.97
C MET A 1 24.75 -17.45 -18.56
N SER A 2 25.46 -18.08 -19.49
CA SER A 2 26.78 -18.64 -19.22
C SER A 2 27.83 -17.59 -19.61
N ASP A 3 28.46 -16.96 -18.63
CA ASP A 3 29.64 -16.12 -18.85
C ASP A 3 30.86 -17.02 -19.10
N VAL A 4 30.82 -17.76 -20.21
CA VAL A 4 32.01 -18.40 -20.76
C VAL A 4 32.59 -17.41 -21.78
N PRO A 5 33.81 -16.87 -21.56
CA PRO A 5 34.40 -15.94 -22.51
C PRO A 5 34.56 -16.61 -23.89
N PRO A 6 34.45 -15.86 -24.99
CA PRO A 6 34.47 -16.42 -26.33
C PRO A 6 35.83 -17.08 -26.59
N LEU A 7 35.84 -18.43 -26.60
CA LEU A 7 36.97 -19.32 -26.89
C LEU A 7 37.46 -19.26 -28.35
N CYS A 8 37.34 -18.10 -29.00
CA CYS A 8 37.69 -17.94 -30.41
C CYS A 8 39.21 -18.07 -30.65
N SER A 9 40.04 -17.84 -29.62
CA SER A 9 41.51 -17.99 -29.69
C SER A 9 42.02 -19.42 -29.47
N MET A 10 41.17 -20.36 -29.03
CA MET A 10 41.55 -21.77 -28.82
C MET A 10 41.15 -22.68 -29.99
N HIS A 11 40.26 -22.23 -30.87
CA HIS A 11 39.76 -22.99 -32.02
C HIS A 11 40.85 -23.41 -33.02
N THR A 12 41.99 -22.72 -33.07
CA THR A 12 43.08 -23.04 -34.01
C THR A 12 43.80 -24.36 -33.67
N TYR A 13 43.64 -24.91 -32.46
CA TYR A 13 44.24 -26.19 -32.05
C TYR A 13 43.28 -27.39 -32.10
N LEU A 14 42.02 -27.19 -32.49
CA LEU A 14 41.06 -28.29 -32.72
C LEU A 14 41.46 -29.23 -33.87
N GLN A 15 42.53 -28.93 -34.62
CA GLN A 15 43.10 -29.87 -35.57
C GLN A 15 43.69 -31.11 -34.86
N TRP A 16 44.15 -30.98 -33.63
CA TRP A 16 44.77 -32.06 -32.86
C TRP A 16 43.87 -32.47 -31.71
N LYS A 17 43.17 -33.58 -31.91
CA LYS A 17 42.27 -34.16 -30.92
C LYS A 17 43.03 -35.21 -30.12
N LEU A 18 42.74 -35.31 -28.83
CA LEU A 18 43.14 -36.48 -28.04
C LEU A 18 42.45 -37.72 -28.64
N SER A 19 43.15 -38.84 -28.71
CA SER A 19 42.52 -40.14 -29.00
C SER A 19 42.44 -40.94 -27.71
N VAL A 20 41.24 -41.42 -27.40
CA VAL A 20 41.00 -42.33 -26.28
C VAL A 20 41.14 -43.75 -26.79
N GLU A 21 42.07 -44.51 -26.22
CA GLU A 21 42.38 -45.88 -26.64
C GLU A 21 42.29 -46.85 -25.45
N SER A 22 42.03 -48.13 -25.76
CA SER A 22 42.15 -49.22 -24.79
C SER A 22 43.59 -49.33 -24.28
N HIS A 23 43.77 -49.67 -23.00
CA HIS A 23 45.10 -49.77 -22.40
C HIS A 23 45.98 -50.84 -23.10
N SER A 24 47.26 -50.54 -23.32
CA SER A 24 48.23 -51.53 -23.80
C SER A 24 48.79 -52.33 -22.63
N LEU A 25 48.71 -53.67 -22.69
CA LEU A 25 49.20 -54.58 -21.66
C LEU A 25 50.75 -54.65 -21.57
N ALA A 26 51.47 -54.03 -22.50
CA ALA A 26 52.92 -54.17 -22.61
C ALA A 26 53.73 -53.53 -21.46
N TYR A 27 53.09 -52.70 -20.62
CA TYR A 27 53.75 -52.01 -19.50
C TYR A 27 53.19 -52.39 -18.11
N ALA A 28 52.32 -53.40 -18.02
CA ALA A 28 51.67 -53.80 -16.76
C ALA A 28 52.61 -54.50 -15.74
N ALA A 29 53.94 -54.40 -15.90
CA ALA A 29 54.93 -55.09 -15.07
C ALA A 29 55.67 -54.18 -14.07
N LYS A 30 55.16 -52.98 -13.74
CA LYS A 30 55.73 -52.16 -12.67
C LYS A 30 54.65 -51.62 -11.72
N ALA A 31 54.42 -52.38 -10.64
CA ALA A 31 53.98 -51.95 -9.32
C ALA A 31 53.18 -50.63 -9.23
N THR A 32 52.03 -50.54 -9.91
CA THR A 32 51.02 -49.50 -9.64
C THR A 32 49.83 -50.17 -8.97
N THR A 33 49.45 -49.69 -7.79
CA THR A 33 48.37 -50.23 -6.95
C THR A 33 46.97 -49.89 -7.46
N LYS A 34 46.85 -49.21 -8.61
CA LYS A 34 45.58 -48.75 -9.19
C LYS A 34 45.43 -49.31 -10.61
N ASP A 35 44.23 -49.77 -10.92
CA ASP A 35 43.88 -50.29 -12.24
C ASP A 35 43.81 -49.15 -13.28
N ILE A 36 44.27 -49.43 -14.50
CA ILE A 36 44.21 -48.49 -15.62
C ILE A 36 42.85 -48.63 -16.29
N LEU A 37 42.07 -47.54 -16.34
CA LEU A 37 40.77 -47.54 -17.02
C LEU A 37 40.95 -47.46 -18.53
N PHE A 38 41.70 -46.45 -19.01
CA PHE A 38 41.98 -46.25 -20.43
C PHE A 38 43.24 -45.40 -20.60
N ALA A 39 43.70 -45.27 -21.85
CA ALA A 39 44.82 -44.42 -22.21
C ALA A 39 44.35 -43.30 -23.14
N VAL A 40 45.03 -42.16 -23.05
CA VAL A 40 44.82 -40.99 -23.89
C VAL A 40 46.13 -40.67 -24.59
N ASP A 41 46.14 -40.73 -25.91
CA ASP A 41 47.30 -40.35 -26.71
C ASP A 41 47.25 -38.84 -26.96
N ILE A 42 48.26 -38.15 -26.42
CA ILE A 42 48.39 -36.69 -26.47
C ILE A 42 49.43 -36.33 -27.53
N PRO A 43 49.05 -35.65 -28.63
CA PRO A 43 50.00 -35.25 -29.66
C PRO A 43 51.15 -34.41 -29.09
N PHE A 44 52.38 -34.70 -29.52
CA PHE A 44 53.57 -33.98 -29.11
C PHE A 44 53.45 -32.47 -29.30
N PRO A 45 52.95 -31.99 -30.44
CA PRO A 45 52.89 -30.55 -30.60
C PRO A 45 51.74 -29.91 -29.79
N LEU A 46 50.73 -30.67 -29.33
CA LEU A 46 49.75 -30.21 -28.33
C LEU A 46 50.39 -30.05 -26.94
N LEU A 47 51.17 -31.03 -26.49
CA LEU A 47 51.96 -30.93 -25.24
C LEU A 47 52.94 -29.75 -25.26
N ARG A 48 53.56 -29.51 -26.42
CA ARG A 48 54.44 -28.34 -26.63
C ARG A 48 53.65 -27.03 -26.54
N ALA A 49 52.45 -26.97 -27.11
CA ALA A 49 51.58 -25.80 -27.03
C ALA A 49 51.18 -25.49 -25.58
N TRP A 50 50.79 -26.51 -24.82
CA TRP A 50 50.49 -26.38 -23.38
C TRP A 50 51.70 -25.87 -22.60
N TYR A 51 52.91 -26.38 -22.86
CA TYR A 51 54.12 -25.87 -22.22
C TYR A 51 54.37 -24.39 -22.51
N ASN A 52 54.24 -23.97 -23.77
CA ASN A 52 54.43 -22.57 -24.15
C ASN A 52 53.40 -21.64 -23.49
N LEU A 53 52.16 -22.11 -23.35
CA LEU A 53 51.07 -21.33 -22.76
C LEU A 53 51.24 -21.19 -21.25
N VAL A 54 51.49 -22.30 -20.55
CA VAL A 54 51.56 -22.31 -19.07
C VAL A 54 52.88 -21.74 -18.56
N VAL A 55 54.02 -22.12 -19.16
CA VAL A 55 55.35 -21.77 -18.64
C VAL A 55 55.92 -20.51 -19.28
N LEU A 56 55.85 -20.40 -20.60
CA LEU A 56 56.45 -19.26 -21.31
C LEU A 56 55.50 -18.07 -21.41
N LYS A 57 54.24 -18.21 -20.99
CA LYS A 57 53.16 -17.22 -21.12
C LYS A 57 53.11 -16.60 -22.53
N LYS A 58 53.53 -17.35 -23.54
CA LYS A 58 53.56 -16.86 -24.91
C LYS A 58 52.13 -16.92 -25.46
N PRO A 59 51.52 -15.78 -25.83
CA PRO A 59 50.24 -15.82 -26.51
C PRO A 59 50.40 -16.61 -27.82
N PHE A 60 49.35 -17.33 -28.20
CA PHE A 60 49.35 -18.11 -29.42
C PHE A 60 49.66 -17.22 -30.62
N GLN A 61 50.69 -17.57 -31.40
CA GLN A 61 50.89 -16.99 -32.72
C GLN A 61 49.87 -17.62 -33.67
N THR A 62 48.75 -16.93 -33.89
CA THR A 62 47.82 -17.24 -34.96
C THR A 62 48.51 -16.94 -36.30
N SER A 63 48.62 -17.92 -37.20
CA SER A 63 48.99 -17.69 -38.60
C SER A 63 47.84 -17.09 -39.42
N CYS A 64 46.86 -16.47 -38.75
CA CYS A 64 45.73 -15.82 -39.39
C CYS A 64 46.20 -14.44 -39.84
N THR A 65 46.02 -14.12 -41.13
CA THR A 65 46.42 -12.87 -41.79
C THR A 65 45.61 -11.64 -41.35
N CYS A 66 44.89 -11.71 -40.23
CA CYS A 66 44.19 -10.58 -39.66
C CYS A 66 45.10 -9.86 -38.65
N ASP A 67 45.63 -8.72 -39.09
CA ASP A 67 46.35 -7.75 -38.26
C ASP A 67 45.53 -7.40 -37.00
N PRO A 68 46.03 -7.69 -35.78
CA PRO A 68 45.28 -7.45 -34.53
C PRO A 68 45.02 -5.96 -34.26
N LYS A 69 45.64 -5.05 -35.02
CA LYS A 69 45.48 -3.60 -34.86
C LYS A 69 44.23 -3.03 -35.55
N LYS A 70 43.51 -3.80 -36.38
CA LYS A 70 42.33 -3.31 -37.11
C LYS A 70 40.98 -3.59 -36.44
N ILE A 71 40.95 -4.40 -35.40
CA ILE A 71 39.75 -4.65 -34.61
C ILE A 71 40.12 -4.24 -33.19
N GLY A 72 39.65 -3.09 -32.74
CA GLY A 72 40.00 -2.47 -31.46
C GLY A 72 39.58 -3.27 -30.22
N ILE A 73 40.10 -4.49 -30.09
CA ILE A 73 39.97 -5.35 -28.93
C ILE A 73 41.26 -5.18 -28.14
N ASN A 74 41.22 -4.31 -27.13
CA ASN A 74 42.22 -4.35 -26.07
C ASN A 74 42.15 -5.75 -25.44
N LEU A 75 43.13 -6.59 -25.76
CA LEU A 75 43.24 -7.90 -25.15
C LEU A 75 43.59 -7.68 -23.67
N PRO A 76 42.72 -8.08 -22.72
CA PRO A 76 42.96 -7.82 -21.31
C PRO A 76 44.28 -8.46 -20.88
N SER A 77 45.10 -7.67 -20.20
CA SER A 77 46.45 -8.02 -19.74
C SER A 77 46.49 -9.16 -18.71
N ASN A 78 45.33 -9.63 -18.26
CA ASN A 78 45.15 -10.77 -17.39
C ASN A 78 44.65 -11.97 -18.19
N PHE A 79 45.55 -12.66 -18.88
CA PHE A 79 45.23 -14.01 -19.34
C PHE A 79 45.02 -14.90 -18.10
N PRO A 80 43.92 -15.67 -18.02
CA PRO A 80 43.73 -16.63 -16.95
C PRO A 80 44.90 -17.62 -16.94
N GLN A 81 45.45 -17.87 -15.75
CA GLN A 81 46.57 -18.78 -15.57
C GLN A 81 46.04 -20.22 -15.69
N PHE A 82 46.04 -20.75 -16.91
CA PHE A 82 45.61 -22.11 -17.14
C PHE A 82 46.55 -23.13 -16.48
N THR A 83 45.97 -24.16 -15.88
CA THR A 83 46.70 -25.35 -15.43
C THR A 83 46.77 -26.40 -16.53
N TYR A 84 47.71 -27.36 -16.44
CA TYR A 84 47.79 -28.44 -17.44
C TYR A 84 46.57 -29.35 -17.39
N ILE A 85 45.97 -29.53 -16.22
CA ILE A 85 44.75 -30.34 -16.07
C ILE A 85 43.54 -29.66 -16.72
N GLU A 86 43.37 -28.34 -16.60
CA GLU A 86 42.30 -27.62 -17.31
C GLU A 86 42.48 -27.73 -18.83
N LEU A 87 43.70 -27.53 -19.33
CA LEU A 87 43.99 -27.68 -20.76
C LEU A 87 43.74 -29.10 -21.26
N PHE A 88 43.98 -30.10 -20.42
CA PHE A 88 43.68 -31.49 -20.72
C PHE A 88 42.16 -31.73 -20.75
N GLU A 89 41.42 -31.27 -19.75
CA GLU A 89 39.96 -31.38 -19.70
C GLU A 89 39.27 -30.70 -20.88
N PHE A 90 39.72 -29.51 -21.28
CA PHE A 90 39.22 -28.83 -22.48
C PHE A 90 39.52 -29.56 -23.79
N ALA A 91 40.56 -30.39 -23.81
CA ALA A 91 40.96 -31.16 -24.98
C ALA A 91 40.28 -32.54 -25.06
N ILE A 92 39.51 -32.94 -24.04
CA ILE A 92 38.78 -34.21 -24.03
C ILE A 92 37.71 -34.20 -25.14
N PRO A 93 37.77 -35.13 -26.11
CA PRO A 93 36.80 -35.18 -27.19
C PRO A 93 35.40 -35.45 -26.65
N GLY A 94 34.48 -34.55 -26.99
CA GLY A 94 33.06 -34.68 -26.66
C GLY A 94 32.75 -34.74 -25.16
N ASN A 95 33.68 -34.31 -24.29
CA ASN A 95 33.58 -34.48 -22.84
C ASN A 95 33.26 -35.94 -22.44
N SER A 96 33.87 -36.90 -23.13
CA SER A 96 33.64 -38.34 -22.97
C SER A 96 33.89 -38.87 -21.55
N PHE A 97 34.65 -38.14 -20.73
CA PHE A 97 34.79 -38.37 -19.30
C PHE A 97 35.14 -37.07 -18.58
N GLY A 98 34.89 -37.02 -17.27
CA GLY A 98 35.33 -35.94 -16.39
C GLY A 98 36.33 -36.45 -15.36
N LEU A 99 37.29 -35.61 -14.95
CA LEU A 99 38.22 -35.94 -13.87
C LEU A 99 37.59 -35.62 -12.51
N THR A 100 38.01 -36.36 -11.49
CA THR A 100 37.55 -36.13 -10.11
C THR A 100 37.77 -34.68 -9.64
N HIS A 101 36.93 -34.24 -8.71
CA HIS A 101 37.05 -32.95 -8.03
C HIS A 101 38.04 -32.99 -6.84
N ASP A 102 38.59 -34.16 -6.51
CA ASP A 102 39.62 -34.31 -5.47
C ASP A 102 40.89 -33.55 -5.86
N GLN A 103 41.20 -32.51 -5.09
CA GLN A 103 42.32 -31.60 -5.34
C GLN A 103 43.69 -32.31 -5.29
N VAL A 104 43.84 -33.37 -4.50
CA VAL A 104 45.08 -34.13 -4.40
C VAL A 104 45.32 -34.89 -5.70
N VAL A 105 44.33 -35.64 -6.15
CA VAL A 105 44.38 -36.42 -7.40
C VAL A 105 44.55 -35.48 -8.61
N ARG A 106 43.83 -34.36 -8.65
CA ARG A 106 43.98 -33.34 -9.69
C ARG A 106 45.39 -32.76 -9.74
N SER A 107 46.01 -32.52 -8.59
CA SER A 107 47.38 -32.01 -8.49
C SER A 107 48.41 -33.02 -9.01
N GLU A 108 48.21 -34.32 -8.75
CA GLU A 108 49.05 -35.41 -9.27
C GLU A 108 48.99 -35.52 -10.79
N ILE A 109 47.76 -35.47 -11.36
CA ILE A 109 47.52 -35.48 -12.80
C ILE A 109 48.18 -34.26 -13.45
N ASN A 110 47.95 -33.07 -12.89
CA ASN A 110 48.52 -31.81 -13.38
C ASN A 110 50.06 -31.85 -13.40
N ASN A 111 50.69 -32.39 -12.34
CA ASN A 111 52.14 -32.56 -12.28
C ASN A 111 52.66 -33.55 -13.32
N SER A 112 51.94 -34.66 -13.55
CA SER A 112 52.30 -35.66 -14.55
C SER A 112 52.26 -35.08 -15.96
N LEU A 113 51.20 -34.33 -16.29
CA LEU A 113 51.06 -33.61 -17.55
C LEU A 113 52.16 -32.55 -17.73
N ARG A 114 52.48 -31.79 -16.68
CA ARG A 114 53.57 -30.81 -16.68
C ARG A 114 54.91 -31.46 -17.04
N VAL A 115 55.25 -32.58 -16.41
CA VAL A 115 56.51 -33.29 -16.65
C VAL A 115 56.58 -33.82 -18.09
N MET A 116 55.48 -34.35 -18.62
CA MET A 116 55.42 -34.79 -20.03
C MET A 116 55.59 -33.62 -20.99
N ALA A 117 54.87 -32.51 -20.78
CA ALA A 117 54.95 -31.32 -21.60
C ALA A 117 56.37 -30.72 -21.62
N ALA A 118 57.03 -30.66 -20.47
CA ALA A 118 58.42 -30.20 -20.36
C ALA A 118 59.40 -31.08 -21.14
N LYS A 119 59.27 -32.41 -21.02
CA LYS A 119 60.13 -33.36 -21.76
C LYS A 119 59.96 -33.19 -23.27
N VAL A 120 58.72 -33.10 -23.75
CA VAL A 120 58.43 -32.88 -25.18
C VAL A 120 58.99 -31.54 -25.65
N TYR A 121 58.80 -30.47 -24.88
CA TYR A 121 59.36 -29.15 -25.22
C TYR A 121 60.89 -29.20 -25.39
N VAL A 122 61.60 -29.85 -24.47
CA VAL A 122 63.06 -30.05 -24.55
C VAL A 122 63.44 -30.88 -25.79
N GLU A 123 62.67 -31.92 -26.14
CA GLU A 123 62.91 -32.74 -27.33
C GLU A 123 62.79 -31.93 -28.64
N TYR A 124 61.85 -30.99 -28.70
CA TYR A 124 61.75 -30.04 -29.82
C TYR A 124 62.93 -29.06 -29.88
N GLY A 125 63.49 -28.67 -28.73
CA GLY A 125 64.66 -27.79 -28.67
C GLY A 125 65.94 -28.46 -29.18
N LYS A 126 66.08 -29.77 -28.96
CA LYS A 126 67.25 -30.57 -29.39
C LYS A 126 67.26 -30.88 -30.88
N ASN A 127 66.11 -30.88 -31.55
CA ASN A 127 65.97 -31.29 -32.95
C ASN A 127 65.74 -30.07 -33.88
N ARG A 128 66.37 -30.07 -35.06
CA ARG A 128 66.22 -29.02 -36.08
C ARG A 128 65.85 -29.60 -37.45
N GLY A 129 65.25 -28.78 -38.31
CA GLY A 129 64.88 -29.16 -39.69
C GLY A 129 63.91 -30.35 -39.75
N ARG A 130 64.14 -31.29 -40.67
CA ARG A 130 63.26 -32.46 -40.89
C ARG A 130 63.04 -33.31 -39.63
N LYS A 131 64.07 -33.47 -38.78
CA LYS A 131 63.95 -34.23 -37.51
C LYS A 131 62.96 -33.59 -36.53
N ARG A 132 62.82 -32.27 -36.58
CA ARG A 132 61.82 -31.55 -35.77
C ARG A 132 60.41 -31.73 -36.31
N GLN A 133 60.24 -31.70 -37.64
CA GLN A 133 58.95 -31.94 -38.29
C GLN A 133 58.44 -33.38 -38.03
N GLN A 134 59.34 -34.36 -37.93
CA GLN A 134 58.98 -35.73 -37.57
C GLN A 134 58.37 -35.85 -36.17
N LEU A 135 58.65 -34.92 -35.25
CA LEU A 135 58.04 -34.92 -33.92
C LEU A 135 56.56 -34.53 -33.98
N ASP A 136 56.12 -33.80 -34.99
CA ASP A 136 54.72 -33.37 -35.12
C ASP A 136 53.78 -34.55 -35.41
N LEU A 137 54.32 -35.69 -35.86
CA LEU A 137 53.60 -36.94 -36.07
C LEU A 137 53.59 -37.86 -34.84
N LYS A 138 54.28 -37.50 -33.75
CA LYS A 138 54.35 -38.32 -32.53
C LYS A 138 53.24 -37.96 -31.55
N ALA A 139 52.81 -38.96 -30.78
CA ALA A 139 51.95 -38.78 -29.62
C ALA A 139 52.58 -39.42 -28.38
N LYS A 140 52.22 -38.91 -27.20
CA LYS A 140 52.61 -39.46 -25.91
C LYS A 140 51.38 -40.06 -25.24
N ARG A 141 51.49 -41.33 -24.87
CA ARG A 141 50.46 -42.04 -24.12
C ARG A 141 50.41 -41.58 -22.67
N PHE A 142 49.24 -41.18 -22.23
CA PHE A 142 48.91 -40.84 -20.85
C PHE A 142 47.87 -41.83 -20.31
N HIS A 143 48.06 -42.38 -19.12
CA HIS A 143 47.16 -43.37 -18.53
C HIS A 143 46.23 -42.71 -17.52
N ILE A 144 44.95 -43.02 -17.61
CA ILE A 144 43.93 -42.63 -16.62
C ILE A 144 43.64 -43.85 -15.75
N PHE A 145 43.79 -43.66 -14.45
CA PHE A 145 43.61 -44.71 -13.45
C PHE A 145 42.23 -44.64 -12.80
N ASP A 146 41.82 -45.76 -12.22
CA ASP A 146 40.61 -45.80 -11.40
C ASP A 146 40.69 -44.80 -10.23
N GLY A 147 39.56 -44.18 -9.92
CA GLY A 147 39.44 -43.07 -8.97
C GLY A 147 39.94 -41.70 -9.48
N GLN A 148 40.44 -41.59 -10.71
CA GLN A 148 40.78 -40.30 -11.33
C GLN A 148 39.61 -39.68 -12.12
N THR A 149 38.58 -40.45 -12.42
CA THR A 149 37.37 -40.01 -13.13
C THR A 149 36.18 -39.84 -12.20
N ILE A 150 35.22 -39.02 -12.60
CA ILE A 150 33.94 -38.90 -11.91
C ILE A 150 33.10 -40.15 -12.19
N SER A 151 32.42 -40.67 -11.16
CA SER A 151 31.50 -41.78 -11.31
C SER A 151 30.23 -41.35 -12.06
N ILE A 152 29.88 -42.09 -13.12
CA ILE A 152 28.64 -41.85 -13.89
C ILE A 152 27.41 -41.93 -12.98
N LYS A 153 27.39 -42.89 -12.05
CA LYS A 153 26.28 -43.06 -11.10
C LYS A 153 26.09 -41.84 -10.21
N GLN A 154 27.18 -41.26 -9.72
CA GLN A 154 27.13 -40.05 -8.90
C GLN A 154 26.58 -38.86 -9.71
N LEU A 155 27.01 -38.72 -10.98
CA LEU A 155 26.50 -37.68 -11.87
C LEU A 155 25.02 -37.86 -12.20
N GLU A 156 24.54 -39.09 -12.36
CA GLU A 156 23.12 -39.38 -12.57
C GLU A 156 22.30 -38.99 -11.33
N GLU A 157 22.75 -39.38 -10.13
CA GLU A 157 22.12 -39.00 -8.87
C GLU A 157 22.05 -37.48 -8.68
N GLU A 158 23.17 -36.77 -8.90
CA GLU A 158 23.23 -35.31 -8.84
C GLU A 158 22.28 -34.67 -9.87
N ASN A 159 22.26 -35.17 -11.10
CA ASN A 159 21.35 -34.68 -12.14
C ASN A 159 19.88 -34.87 -11.73
N THR A 160 19.52 -36.01 -11.16
CA THR A 160 18.13 -36.24 -10.70
C THR A 160 17.73 -35.28 -9.58
N LEU A 161 18.65 -35.02 -8.63
CA LEU A 161 18.43 -34.05 -7.56
C LEU A 161 18.22 -32.64 -8.11
N ILE A 162 19.12 -32.19 -8.99
CA ILE A 162 19.06 -30.85 -9.62
C ILE A 162 17.76 -30.69 -10.41
N HIS A 163 17.34 -31.71 -11.16
CA HIS A 163 16.07 -31.68 -11.89
C HIS A 163 14.87 -31.54 -10.95
N GLY A 164 14.86 -32.27 -9.84
CA GLY A 164 13.81 -32.18 -8.83
C GLY A 164 13.74 -30.80 -8.17
N GLU A 165 14.89 -30.21 -7.82
CA GLU A 165 14.96 -28.86 -7.29
C GLU A 165 14.47 -27.82 -8.31
N MET A 166 14.92 -27.93 -9.55
CA MET A 166 14.52 -27.06 -10.65
C MET A 166 13.00 -27.07 -10.83
N GLN A 167 12.36 -28.25 -10.74
CA GLN A 167 10.91 -28.36 -10.84
C GLN A 167 10.21 -27.66 -9.67
N LYS A 168 10.67 -27.87 -8.42
CA LYS A 168 10.14 -27.17 -7.24
C LYS A 168 10.28 -25.64 -7.36
N TRP A 169 11.37 -25.16 -7.94
CA TRP A 169 11.58 -23.73 -8.21
C TRP A 169 10.60 -23.19 -9.24
N LYS A 170 10.35 -23.93 -10.33
CA LYS A 170 9.35 -23.56 -11.34
C LYS A 170 7.94 -23.47 -10.75
N GLU A 171 7.56 -24.43 -9.92
CA GLU A 171 6.25 -24.42 -9.22
C GLU A 171 6.11 -23.20 -8.29
N ARG A 172 7.13 -22.92 -7.47
CA ARG A 172 7.14 -21.73 -6.61
C ARG A 172 7.05 -20.43 -7.39
N ASN A 173 7.79 -20.32 -8.49
CA ASN A 173 7.73 -19.12 -9.34
C ASN A 173 6.35 -18.93 -9.98
N SER A 174 5.71 -20.02 -10.43
CA SER A 174 4.36 -19.97 -10.98
C SER A 174 3.33 -19.51 -9.96
N ASN A 175 3.43 -19.99 -8.72
CA ASN A 175 2.55 -19.56 -7.62
C ASN A 175 2.72 -18.06 -7.31
N LEU A 176 3.96 -17.59 -7.21
CA LEU A 176 4.26 -16.17 -6.96
C LEU A 176 3.72 -15.27 -8.08
N GLU A 177 3.86 -15.66 -9.34
CA GLU A 177 3.27 -14.91 -10.44
C GLU A 177 1.74 -14.85 -10.37
N SER A 178 1.09 -15.92 -9.90
CA SER A 178 -0.37 -15.94 -9.70
C SER A 178 -0.79 -14.98 -8.60
N GLU A 179 -0.09 -14.98 -7.45
CA GLU A 179 -0.36 -14.07 -6.35
C GLU A 179 -0.12 -12.61 -6.74
N MET A 180 0.98 -12.34 -7.45
CA MET A 180 1.28 -11.01 -7.98
C MET A 180 0.14 -10.51 -8.88
N ARG A 181 -0.36 -11.34 -9.80
CA ARG A 181 -1.51 -10.99 -10.65
C ARG A 181 -2.77 -10.68 -9.84
N LYS A 182 -3.06 -11.45 -8.80
CA LYS A 182 -4.21 -11.21 -7.91
C LYS A 182 -4.08 -9.88 -7.17
N LEU A 183 -2.92 -9.59 -6.60
CA LEU A 183 -2.66 -8.34 -5.89
C LEU A 183 -2.82 -7.11 -6.79
N TYR A 184 -2.31 -7.17 -8.03
CA TYR A 184 -2.50 -6.09 -8.99
C TYR A 184 -3.97 -5.85 -9.34
N TYR A 185 -4.74 -6.93 -9.50
CA TYR A 185 -6.18 -6.82 -9.75
C TYR A 185 -6.94 -6.20 -8.57
N GLU A 186 -6.63 -6.64 -7.34
CA GLU A 186 -7.23 -6.07 -6.13
C GLU A 186 -6.88 -4.60 -5.94
N MET A 187 -5.62 -4.22 -6.20
CA MET A 187 -5.17 -2.83 -6.15
C MET A 187 -5.90 -1.97 -7.19
N GLY A 188 -6.09 -2.49 -8.40
CA GLY A 188 -6.85 -1.80 -9.46
C GLY A 188 -8.28 -1.50 -9.03
N ARG A 189 -9.00 -2.49 -8.50
CA ARG A 189 -10.37 -2.28 -7.98
C ARG A 189 -10.43 -1.26 -6.85
N ALA A 190 -9.47 -1.31 -5.92
CA ALA A 190 -9.43 -0.35 -4.82
C ALA A 190 -9.16 1.09 -5.27
N LEU A 191 -8.44 1.28 -6.38
CA LEU A 191 -8.26 2.59 -7.00
C LEU A 191 -9.55 3.07 -7.67
N GLU A 192 -10.20 2.21 -8.45
CA GLU A 192 -11.49 2.51 -9.10
C GLU A 192 -12.55 2.93 -8.07
N GLU A 193 -12.70 2.19 -6.98
CA GLU A 193 -13.63 2.52 -5.88
C GLU A 193 -13.33 3.89 -5.24
N LYS A 194 -12.05 4.23 -5.10
CA LYS A 194 -11.63 5.53 -4.56
C LYS A 194 -11.91 6.66 -5.54
N ASP A 195 -11.63 6.45 -6.82
CA ASP A 195 -11.88 7.45 -7.87
C ASP A 195 -13.38 7.74 -8.00
N GLU A 196 -14.24 6.73 -7.96
CA GLU A 196 -15.69 6.91 -7.91
C GLU A 196 -16.12 7.75 -6.70
N LYS A 197 -15.50 7.53 -5.54
CA LYS A 197 -15.83 8.27 -4.31
C LYS A 197 -15.37 9.72 -4.40
N ILE A 198 -14.20 9.96 -5.00
CA ILE A 198 -13.68 11.31 -5.28
C ILE A 198 -14.67 12.04 -6.20
N GLU A 199 -15.10 11.44 -7.30
CA GLU A 199 -16.03 12.05 -8.24
C GLU A 199 -17.38 12.41 -7.58
N LYS A 200 -17.91 11.52 -6.73
CA LYS A 200 -19.13 11.77 -5.93
C LYS A 200 -18.96 12.94 -4.96
N LEU A 201 -17.78 13.08 -4.35
CA LEU A 201 -17.49 14.20 -3.45
C LEU A 201 -17.28 15.51 -4.20
N GLU A 202 -16.59 15.48 -5.35
CA GLU A 202 -16.39 16.66 -6.20
C GLU A 202 -17.71 17.21 -6.73
N THR A 203 -18.60 16.34 -7.19
CA THR A 203 -19.95 16.73 -7.62
C THR A 203 -20.76 17.34 -6.47
N LYS A 204 -20.70 16.77 -5.26
CA LYS A 204 -21.34 17.34 -4.07
C LYS A 204 -20.75 18.70 -3.70
N ASN A 205 -19.43 18.84 -3.70
CA ASN A 205 -18.74 20.10 -3.42
C ASN A 205 -19.09 21.17 -4.46
N LYS A 206 -19.23 20.81 -5.74
CA LYS A 206 -19.66 21.72 -6.79
C LYS A 206 -21.08 22.24 -6.55
N LYS A 207 -22.02 21.37 -6.17
CA LYS A 207 -23.39 21.78 -5.80
C LYS A 207 -23.41 22.72 -4.59
N LEU A 208 -22.61 22.43 -3.57
CA LEU A 208 -22.48 23.29 -2.39
C LEU A 208 -21.91 24.67 -2.74
N LYS A 209 -20.87 24.72 -3.56
CA LYS A 209 -20.32 26.00 -4.06
C LYS A 209 -21.38 26.82 -4.80
N GLN A 210 -22.14 26.19 -5.70
CA GLN A 210 -23.24 26.86 -6.40
C GLN A 210 -24.30 27.40 -5.44
N TYR A 211 -24.63 26.64 -4.39
CA TYR A 211 -25.58 27.08 -3.38
C TYR A 211 -25.07 28.30 -2.59
N ILE A 212 -23.79 28.29 -2.18
CA ILE A 212 -23.15 29.44 -1.51
C ILE A 212 -23.18 30.66 -2.43
N GLU A 213 -22.80 30.51 -3.71
CA GLU A 213 -22.85 31.63 -4.67
C GLU A 213 -24.27 32.20 -4.83
N LEU A 214 -25.32 31.38 -4.77
CA LEU A 214 -26.71 31.85 -4.81
C LEU A 214 -27.07 32.61 -3.54
N LEU A 215 -26.63 32.14 -2.36
CA LEU A 215 -26.83 32.83 -1.10
C LEU A 215 -26.08 34.18 -1.07
N GLU A 216 -24.82 34.22 -1.50
CA GLU A 216 -24.03 35.46 -1.61
C GLU A 216 -24.60 36.43 -2.65
N LYS A 217 -25.13 35.94 -3.77
CA LYS A 217 -25.87 36.80 -4.72
C LYS A 217 -27.16 37.34 -4.10
N SER A 218 -27.79 36.57 -3.22
CA SER A 218 -28.93 37.02 -2.42
C SER A 218 -28.53 37.96 -1.27
N GLU A 219 -27.26 38.10 -0.89
CA GLU A 219 -26.80 39.11 0.07
C GLU A 219 -26.90 40.55 -0.46
N LYS A 220 -27.22 40.75 -1.74
CA LYS A 220 -27.80 42.02 -2.23
C LYS A 220 -29.27 42.22 -1.83
N MET A 221 -29.75 41.53 -0.80
CA MET A 221 -30.96 41.90 -0.07
C MET A 221 -30.65 43.15 0.78
N GLU A 222 -30.48 44.30 0.11
CA GLU A 222 -30.51 45.59 0.79
C GLU A 222 -31.78 45.66 1.62
N HIS A 223 -31.64 46.02 2.89
CA HIS A 223 -32.75 46.10 3.83
C HIS A 223 -33.74 47.18 3.33
N GLN A 224 -34.81 46.78 2.63
CA GLN A 224 -35.83 47.71 2.12
C GLN A 224 -36.76 48.27 3.22
N GLY A 225 -36.58 47.85 4.47
CA GLY A 225 -37.32 48.37 5.61
C GLY A 225 -36.72 49.67 6.15
N LYS A 226 -37.56 50.46 6.83
CA LYS A 226 -37.19 51.72 7.51
C LYS A 226 -36.10 51.49 8.55
N ASP A 227 -35.23 52.49 8.72
CA ASP A 227 -34.21 52.48 9.78
C ASP A 227 -34.89 52.43 11.17
N ILE A 228 -34.20 51.86 12.15
CA ILE A 228 -34.68 51.77 13.54
C ILE A 228 -34.96 53.18 14.09
N SER A 229 -34.17 54.18 13.67
CA SER A 229 -34.34 55.59 14.00
C SER A 229 -35.73 56.13 13.62
N GLU A 230 -36.33 55.63 12.53
CA GLU A 230 -37.60 56.06 11.94
C GLU A 230 -38.82 55.29 12.47
N THR A 231 -38.61 54.24 13.26
CA THR A 231 -39.71 53.41 13.78
C THR A 231 -40.35 54.01 15.03
N LYS A 232 -41.69 54.21 15.01
CA LYS A 232 -42.45 54.73 16.17
C LYS A 232 -42.39 53.83 17.42
N LYS A 233 -42.11 52.53 17.27
CA LYS A 233 -42.07 51.54 18.36
C LYS A 233 -40.70 50.86 18.45
N LYS A 234 -39.63 51.65 18.64
CA LYS A 234 -38.23 51.20 18.66
C LYS A 234 -37.98 49.97 19.54
N SER A 235 -38.45 49.99 20.79
CA SER A 235 -38.29 48.87 21.74
C SER A 235 -38.85 47.54 21.21
N ARG A 236 -40.03 47.56 20.58
CA ARG A 236 -40.65 46.36 19.99
C ARG A 236 -39.86 45.85 18.79
N THR A 237 -39.36 46.74 17.94
CA THR A 237 -38.51 46.40 16.80
C THR A 237 -37.21 45.76 17.26
N LEU A 238 -36.57 46.33 18.27
CA LEU A 238 -35.35 45.80 18.89
C LEU A 238 -35.57 44.42 19.52
N LYS A 239 -36.67 44.22 20.26
CA LYS A 239 -37.03 42.88 20.78
C LYS A 239 -37.23 41.83 19.68
N LYS A 240 -37.82 42.22 18.55
CA LYS A 240 -37.99 41.33 17.38
C LYS A 240 -36.66 41.03 16.68
N CYS A 241 -35.71 41.97 16.71
CA CYS A 241 -34.35 41.75 16.23
C CYS A 241 -33.62 40.74 17.12
N LEU A 242 -33.70 40.90 18.44
CA LEU A 242 -33.12 39.96 19.41
C LEU A 242 -33.68 38.54 19.24
N SER A 243 -35.01 38.38 19.14
CA SER A 243 -35.62 37.06 18.98
C SER A 243 -35.26 36.38 17.66
N ARG A 244 -35.07 37.15 16.59
CA ARG A 244 -34.57 36.63 15.31
C ARG A 244 -33.10 36.22 15.39
N ALA A 245 -32.27 37.00 16.06
CA ALA A 245 -30.86 36.65 16.29
C ALA A 245 -30.76 35.36 17.13
N GLU A 246 -31.58 35.22 18.17
CA GLU A 246 -31.68 34.00 18.97
C GLU A 246 -32.09 32.79 18.11
N THR A 247 -33.10 32.95 17.25
CA THR A 247 -33.54 31.87 16.36
C THR A 247 -32.45 31.49 15.35
N ALA A 248 -31.81 32.48 14.72
CA ALA A 248 -30.77 32.25 13.72
C ALA A 248 -29.50 31.61 14.32
N LEU A 249 -29.18 31.96 15.56
CA LEU A 249 -28.01 31.46 16.29
C LEU A 249 -28.35 30.29 17.23
N TRP A 250 -29.56 29.72 17.13
CA TRP A 250 -29.98 28.61 17.98
C TRP A 250 -29.01 27.41 17.90
N PHE A 251 -28.45 27.15 16.70
CA PHE A 251 -27.46 26.09 16.49
C PHE A 251 -26.12 26.34 17.21
N ALA A 252 -25.77 27.58 17.54
CA ALA A 252 -24.48 27.89 18.17
C ALA A 252 -24.33 27.18 19.53
N ARG A 253 -25.46 26.94 20.22
CA ARG A 253 -25.50 26.21 21.49
C ARG A 253 -25.02 24.77 21.36
N SER A 254 -25.21 24.10 20.23
CA SER A 254 -24.70 22.73 20.03
C SER A 254 -23.19 22.67 19.91
N PHE A 255 -22.54 23.81 19.61
CA PHE A 255 -21.09 23.97 19.60
C PHE A 255 -20.55 24.55 20.91
N GLY A 256 -21.39 24.63 21.96
CA GLY A 256 -21.01 25.20 23.27
C GLY A 256 -20.93 26.73 23.29
N LEU A 257 -21.45 27.42 22.28
CA LEU A 257 -21.48 28.89 22.21
C LEU A 257 -22.83 29.41 22.71
N GLU A 258 -22.83 30.29 23.70
CA GLU A 258 -24.02 30.88 24.27
C GLU A 258 -24.11 32.37 23.92
N LEU A 259 -25.22 32.77 23.28
CA LEU A 259 -25.49 34.16 22.96
C LEU A 259 -25.84 34.92 24.25
N LYS A 260 -24.99 35.87 24.67
CA LYS A 260 -25.24 36.67 25.89
C LYS A 260 -25.92 38.01 25.59
N SER A 261 -25.49 38.68 24.52
CA SER A 261 -26.00 39.98 24.14
C SER A 261 -25.79 40.23 22.65
N VAL A 262 -26.68 41.02 22.05
CA VAL A 262 -26.55 41.53 20.68
C VAL A 262 -26.37 43.04 20.73
N ASN A 263 -25.28 43.54 20.18
CA ASN A 263 -25.06 44.97 19.99
C ASN A 263 -25.51 45.37 18.59
N VAL A 264 -26.47 46.29 18.49
CA VAL A 264 -26.99 46.80 17.22
C VAL A 264 -26.74 48.30 17.15
N LYS A 265 -26.17 48.79 16.05
CA LYS A 265 -25.92 50.22 15.85
C LYS A 265 -26.87 50.76 14.79
N GLU A 266 -27.57 51.85 15.09
CA GLU A 266 -28.38 52.58 14.11
C GLU A 266 -27.46 53.18 13.03
N ILE A 267 -27.83 53.02 11.76
CA ILE A 267 -27.00 53.45 10.62
C ILE A 267 -26.98 54.98 10.54
N ASN A 268 -28.13 55.63 10.68
CA ASN A 268 -28.26 57.07 10.48
C ASN A 268 -27.90 57.90 11.73
N SER A 269 -28.25 57.41 12.92
CA SER A 269 -28.00 58.15 14.18
C SER A 269 -26.69 57.73 14.88
N GLY A 270 -26.14 56.58 14.53
CA GLY A 270 -24.96 56.00 15.18
C GLY A 270 -25.18 55.49 16.61
N ILE A 271 -26.42 55.55 17.13
CA ILE A 271 -26.75 55.09 18.49
C ILE A 271 -26.59 53.57 18.57
N ALA A 272 -25.85 53.10 19.57
CA ALA A 272 -25.70 51.67 19.86
C ALA A 272 -26.75 51.22 20.90
N HIS A 273 -27.45 50.15 20.58
CA HIS A 273 -28.40 49.46 21.45
C HIS A 273 -27.79 48.12 21.86
N ASN A 274 -27.61 47.91 23.16
CA ASN A 274 -27.23 46.62 23.71
C ASN A 274 -28.48 45.85 24.12
N LEU A 275 -28.72 44.72 23.45
CA LEU A 275 -29.84 43.83 23.69
C LEU A 275 -29.32 42.61 24.45
N MET A 276 -29.44 42.65 25.77
CA MET A 276 -29.12 41.50 26.63
C MET A 276 -30.19 40.42 26.48
N MET A 277 -29.76 39.16 26.50
CA MET A 277 -30.71 38.05 26.62
C MET A 277 -31.36 38.13 28.00
N GLU A 278 -32.69 38.21 28.04
CA GLU A 278 -33.46 38.16 29.28
C GLU A 278 -33.32 36.74 29.85
N ASN A 279 -32.30 36.51 30.69
CA ASN A 279 -32.29 35.39 31.61
C ASN A 279 -33.52 35.54 32.50
N ASN A 280 -34.44 34.58 32.43
CA ASN A 280 -35.65 34.59 33.26
C ASN A 280 -35.27 34.80 34.75
N VAL A 281 -36.15 35.55 35.44
CA VAL A 281 -36.23 35.80 36.89
C VAL A 281 -35.45 37.07 37.29
N THR A 282 -36.04 38.24 37.55
CA THR A 282 -37.26 38.61 38.30
C THR A 282 -37.75 40.03 37.92
N GLY A 283 -39.07 40.28 37.97
CA GLY A 283 -39.58 41.57 38.47
C GLY A 283 -40.57 42.33 37.58
N SER A 284 -41.84 42.28 38.00
CA SER A 284 -42.94 43.22 37.69
C SER A 284 -43.35 43.39 36.22
N THR A 285 -44.39 42.67 35.83
CA THR A 285 -45.36 43.20 34.85
C THR A 285 -46.76 42.84 35.35
N GLU A 286 -47.61 43.84 35.39
CA GLU A 286 -49.00 43.78 35.86
C GLU A 286 -49.75 42.56 35.28
N ASN A 287 -50.52 41.90 36.15
CA ASN A 287 -51.31 40.68 35.89
C ASN A 287 -52.31 40.84 34.73
N THR A 288 -51.84 40.65 33.50
CA THR A 288 -52.66 40.64 32.26
C THR A 288 -52.47 39.36 31.44
N GLY A 289 -51.84 38.34 32.03
CA GLY A 289 -51.59 37.03 31.41
C GLY A 289 -52.70 36.01 31.66
N PHE A 290 -52.55 34.81 31.08
CA PHE A 290 -53.47 33.67 31.26
C PHE A 290 -53.87 33.42 32.73
N ASP A 291 -52.94 33.60 33.67
CA ASP A 291 -53.17 33.36 35.10
C ASP A 291 -54.15 34.35 35.75
N ALA A 292 -54.37 35.52 35.13
CA ALA A 292 -55.29 36.56 35.59
C ALA A 292 -56.71 36.42 34.99
N LEU A 293 -56.96 35.41 34.15
CA LEU A 293 -58.28 35.14 33.56
C LEU A 293 -59.24 34.51 34.58
N SER A 294 -60.54 34.67 34.34
CA SER A 294 -61.58 33.89 35.03
C SER A 294 -61.43 32.39 34.68
N GLU A 295 -61.90 31.49 35.55
CA GLU A 295 -61.84 30.05 35.30
C GLU A 295 -62.59 29.65 34.01
N ASP A 296 -63.70 30.33 33.71
CA ASP A 296 -64.46 30.11 32.47
C ASP A 296 -63.66 30.48 31.22
N ASP A 297 -62.90 31.58 31.27
CA ASP A 297 -62.08 32.03 30.14
C ASP A 297 -60.79 31.20 30.00
N LYS A 298 -60.22 30.71 31.12
CA LYS A 298 -59.15 29.71 31.09
C LYS A 298 -59.63 28.42 30.41
N ALA A 299 -60.81 27.94 30.78
CA ALA A 299 -61.41 26.75 30.17
C ALA A 299 -61.65 26.91 28.65
N LYS A 300 -62.05 28.11 28.20
CA LYS A 300 -62.16 28.42 26.76
C LYS A 300 -60.80 28.38 26.06
N VAL A 301 -59.76 28.99 26.65
CA VAL A 301 -58.39 28.96 26.10
C VAL A 301 -57.89 27.51 26.00
N GLU A 302 -58.10 26.69 27.02
CA GLU A 302 -57.70 25.28 27.02
C GLU A 302 -58.47 24.44 26.00
N LYS A 303 -59.78 24.67 25.84
CA LYS A 303 -60.58 24.02 24.78
C LYS A 303 -60.07 24.36 23.39
N VAL A 304 -59.77 25.63 23.12
CA VAL A 304 -59.21 26.03 21.82
C VAL A 304 -57.84 25.41 21.62
N LEU A 305 -56.99 25.40 22.65
CA LEU A 305 -55.66 24.79 22.57
C LEU A 305 -55.75 23.29 22.28
N PHE A 306 -56.65 22.57 22.95
CA PHE A 306 -56.92 21.15 22.69
C PHE A 306 -57.38 20.90 21.25
N LEU A 307 -58.24 21.76 20.70
CA LEU A 307 -58.67 21.66 19.31
C LEU A 307 -57.50 21.90 18.35
N LEU A 308 -56.67 22.90 18.62
CA LEU A 308 -55.50 23.18 17.77
C LEU A 308 -54.53 22.00 17.74
N ASP A 309 -54.32 21.35 18.89
CA ASP A 309 -53.47 20.15 19.01
C ASP A 309 -54.09 18.95 18.29
N LYS A 310 -55.39 18.69 18.51
CA LYS A 310 -56.15 17.60 17.87
C LYS A 310 -56.14 17.68 16.34
N PHE A 311 -56.12 18.88 15.78
CA PHE A 311 -56.10 19.11 14.33
C PHE A 311 -54.72 19.51 13.78
N CYS A 312 -53.66 19.44 14.60
CA CYS A 312 -52.27 19.75 14.22
C CYS A 312 -52.09 21.14 13.58
N VAL A 313 -52.80 22.17 14.06
CA VAL A 313 -52.77 23.53 13.53
C VAL A 313 -51.97 24.49 14.42
N GLY A 314 -51.12 25.29 13.78
CA GLY A 314 -50.16 26.18 14.45
C GLY A 314 -50.73 27.54 14.89
N ASP A 315 -49.90 28.32 15.57
CA ASP A 315 -50.23 29.66 16.07
C ASP A 315 -50.72 30.64 14.96
N ALA A 316 -50.22 30.48 13.74
CA ALA A 316 -50.59 31.32 12.59
C ALA A 316 -52.08 31.18 12.26
N PHE A 317 -52.58 29.95 12.19
CA PHE A 317 -53.99 29.65 11.98
C PHE A 317 -54.86 30.21 13.11
N CYS A 318 -54.42 30.03 14.36
CA CYS A 318 -55.12 30.57 15.51
C CYS A 318 -55.17 32.11 15.47
N HIS A 319 -54.11 32.77 15.03
CA HIS A 319 -54.10 34.22 14.90
C HIS A 319 -55.12 34.69 13.85
N GLU A 320 -55.12 34.08 12.67
CA GLU A 320 -56.04 34.42 11.58
C GLU A 320 -57.51 34.20 11.98
N ILE A 321 -57.84 33.06 12.57
CA ILE A 321 -59.23 32.76 12.96
C ILE A 321 -59.74 33.69 14.07
N THR A 322 -58.87 34.09 15.01
CA THR A 322 -59.22 35.06 16.06
C THR A 322 -59.41 36.48 15.53
N MET A 323 -58.95 36.79 14.31
CA MET A 323 -59.25 38.06 13.64
C MET A 323 -60.54 38.03 12.83
N LEU A 324 -61.03 36.83 12.48
CA LEU A 324 -62.23 36.65 11.67
C LEU A 324 -63.48 36.34 12.52
N VAL A 325 -63.31 35.73 13.70
CA VAL A 325 -64.42 35.27 14.53
C VAL A 325 -64.39 35.98 15.89
N ASP A 326 -65.45 36.74 16.18
CA ASP A 326 -65.65 37.37 17.48
C ASP A 326 -65.98 36.33 18.56
N GLY A 327 -65.50 36.57 19.78
CA GLY A 327 -65.77 35.71 20.95
C GLY A 327 -64.73 34.60 21.19
N LEU A 328 -63.73 34.44 20.32
CA LEU A 328 -62.58 33.56 20.58
C LEU A 328 -61.58 34.20 21.55
N PRO A 329 -60.87 33.40 22.38
CA PRO A 329 -59.77 33.90 23.17
C PRO A 329 -58.67 34.50 22.30
N LYS A 330 -58.08 35.62 22.75
CA LYS A 330 -57.03 36.31 22.00
C LYS A 330 -55.84 35.39 21.74
N SER A 331 -55.31 35.40 20.51
CA SER A 331 -54.25 34.46 20.09
C SER A 331 -53.00 34.47 20.99
N TYR A 332 -52.66 35.61 21.62
CA TYR A 332 -51.53 35.68 22.55
C TYR A 332 -51.76 34.89 23.84
N LEU A 333 -53.01 34.73 24.31
CA LEU A 333 -53.33 33.95 25.51
C LEU A 333 -53.15 32.45 25.23
N ILE A 334 -53.56 32.02 24.04
CA ILE A 334 -53.39 30.64 23.56
C ILE A 334 -51.89 30.33 23.41
N LYS A 335 -51.14 31.22 22.78
CA LYS A 335 -49.68 31.11 22.66
C LYS A 335 -48.98 31.08 24.01
N GLN A 336 -49.39 31.94 24.94
CA GLN A 336 -48.84 31.99 26.30
C GLN A 336 -49.09 30.67 27.05
N ARG A 337 -50.32 30.16 27.01
CA ARG A 337 -50.67 28.89 27.66
C ARG A 337 -49.95 27.69 27.03
N ARG A 338 -49.84 27.67 25.70
CA ARG A 338 -49.03 26.68 24.97
C ARG A 338 -47.58 26.68 25.45
N SER A 339 -46.93 27.84 25.50
CA SER A 339 -45.55 27.95 26.01
C SER A 339 -45.42 27.57 27.48
N GLN A 340 -46.44 27.80 28.31
CA GLN A 340 -46.45 27.31 29.70
C GLN A 340 -46.50 25.77 29.75
N LEU A 341 -47.31 25.14 28.90
CA LEU A 341 -47.42 23.68 28.81
C LEU A 341 -46.15 23.06 28.22
N ASP A 342 -45.57 23.66 27.17
CA ASP A 342 -44.32 23.18 26.57
C ASP A 342 -43.17 23.19 27.59
N LYS A 343 -43.14 24.18 28.50
CA LYS A 343 -42.16 24.21 29.61
C LYS A 343 -42.33 23.05 30.60
N MET A 344 -43.50 22.43 30.70
CA MET A 344 -43.72 21.26 31.57
C MET A 344 -43.08 19.99 30.97
N TYR A 345 -42.81 19.97 29.66
CA TYR A 345 -42.25 18.82 28.98
C TYR A 345 -40.81 19.11 28.52
N HIS A 346 -39.84 18.50 29.19
CA HIS A 346 -38.46 18.55 28.74
C HIS A 346 -38.22 17.48 27.67
N ILE A 347 -38.33 17.86 26.40
CA ILE A 347 -38.01 16.97 25.27
C ILE A 347 -36.60 17.31 24.79
N THR A 348 -35.73 16.30 24.71
CA THR A 348 -34.36 16.42 24.20
C THR A 348 -34.16 15.52 23.00
N SER A 349 -33.20 15.82 22.13
CA SER A 349 -32.85 14.91 21.03
C SER A 349 -32.35 13.58 21.58
N THR A 350 -32.67 12.48 20.89
CA THR A 350 -32.07 11.18 21.18
C THR A 350 -30.54 11.27 21.03
N PRO A 351 -29.75 10.82 22.02
CA PRO A 351 -28.30 10.81 21.90
C PRO A 351 -27.89 9.78 20.84
N GLY A 352 -27.06 10.19 19.87
CA GLY A 352 -26.58 9.33 18.78
C GLY A 352 -26.73 9.97 17.40
N GLU A 353 -26.51 9.17 16.35
CA GLU A 353 -26.67 9.58 14.95
C GLU A 353 -28.12 9.49 14.46
N ASP A 354 -28.98 8.80 15.20
CA ASP A 354 -30.37 8.58 14.83
C ASP A 354 -31.26 9.77 15.18
N HIS A 355 -32.12 10.16 14.22
CA HIS A 355 -33.11 11.21 14.40
C HIS A 355 -34.25 10.74 15.32
N GLY A 356 -34.47 11.46 16.42
CA GLY A 356 -35.54 11.16 17.36
C GLY A 356 -35.62 12.16 18.52
N ALA A 357 -36.66 12.00 19.34
CA ALA A 357 -36.90 12.79 20.53
C ALA A 357 -37.02 11.86 21.74
N GLN A 358 -36.36 12.19 22.85
CA GLN A 358 -36.45 11.48 24.11
C GLN A 358 -36.93 12.41 25.23
N LEU A 359 -37.72 11.84 26.14
CA LEU A 359 -37.99 12.45 27.44
C LEU A 359 -36.90 11.99 28.44
N PRO A 360 -36.56 12.78 29.47
CA PRO A 360 -35.60 12.40 30.50
C PRO A 360 -36.17 11.25 31.35
N PHE A 361 -36.03 10.02 30.85
CA PHE A 361 -36.61 8.82 31.43
C PHE A 361 -36.28 8.66 32.91
N LYS A 362 -35.03 8.96 33.30
CA LYS A 362 -34.57 8.88 34.70
C LYS A 362 -35.37 9.80 35.63
N GLU A 363 -35.63 11.04 35.22
CA GLU A 363 -36.36 12.01 36.01
C GLU A 363 -37.85 11.68 36.06
N LEU A 364 -38.43 11.25 34.92
CA LEU A 364 -39.81 10.79 34.85
C LEU A 364 -40.03 9.56 35.74
N LEU A 365 -39.10 8.61 35.73
CA LEU A 365 -39.17 7.42 36.59
C LEU A 365 -39.10 7.81 38.07
N GLN A 366 -38.18 8.71 38.46
CA GLN A 366 -38.08 9.20 39.83
C GLN A 366 -39.36 9.92 40.29
N ASN A 367 -39.93 10.78 39.45
CA ASN A 367 -41.16 11.48 39.76
C ASN A 367 -42.34 10.51 39.88
N ARG A 368 -42.40 9.51 38.99
CA ARG A 368 -43.46 8.51 39.03
C ARG A 368 -43.36 7.59 40.24
N ILE A 369 -42.15 7.23 40.66
CA ILE A 369 -41.91 6.49 41.91
C ILE A 369 -42.35 7.33 43.11
N LYS A 370 -42.01 8.64 43.15
CA LYS A 370 -42.45 9.54 44.23
C LYS A 370 -43.97 9.65 44.31
N GLU A 371 -44.65 9.88 43.19
CA GLU A 371 -46.13 9.90 43.13
C GLU A 371 -46.74 8.57 43.58
N TYR A 372 -46.16 7.45 43.14
CA TYR A 372 -46.61 6.13 43.53
C TYR A 372 -46.48 5.90 45.04
N LEU A 373 -45.39 6.33 45.66
CA LEU A 373 -45.18 6.23 47.12
C LEU A 373 -46.13 7.14 47.91
N ILE A 374 -46.45 8.33 47.39
CA ILE A 374 -47.42 9.24 48.00
C ILE A 374 -48.84 8.64 47.94
N THR A 375 -49.21 8.03 46.81
CA THR A 375 -50.53 7.42 46.61
C THR A 375 -50.67 6.04 47.27
N HIS A 376 -49.55 5.35 47.53
CA HIS A 376 -49.49 4.01 48.13
C HIS A 376 -48.49 3.95 49.30
N PRO A 377 -48.78 4.61 50.44
CA PRO A 377 -47.86 4.73 51.58
C PRO A 377 -47.49 3.40 52.26
N ASN A 378 -48.23 2.31 51.99
CA ASN A 378 -47.95 0.98 52.51
C ASN A 378 -46.93 0.18 51.69
N ALA A 379 -46.54 0.66 50.50
CA ALA A 379 -45.55 -0.01 49.65
C ALA A 379 -44.12 0.12 50.20
N ALA A 380 -43.84 1.16 51.00
CA ALA A 380 -42.52 1.41 51.58
C ALA A 380 -42.20 0.59 52.85
N LYS A 381 -43.18 -0.14 53.41
CA LYS A 381 -43.05 -0.84 54.71
C LYS A 381 -42.72 -2.33 54.59
N LYS A 382 -42.45 -2.84 53.40
CA LYS A 382 -41.95 -4.21 53.18
C LYS A 382 -40.56 -4.18 52.56
N GLN A 383 -39.55 -3.90 53.39
CA GLN A 383 -38.19 -4.39 53.20
C GLN A 383 -37.60 -4.73 54.56
#